data_AF-A0A5C6CKD4-F1
#
_entry.id   AF-A0A5C6CKD4-F1
#
_cell.length_a   1.000
_cell.length_b   1.000
_cell.length_c   1.000
_cell.angle_alpha   90.00
_cell.angle_beta   90.00
_cell.angle_gamma   90.00
#
_symmetry.space_group_name_H-M   'P 1'
#
loop_
_entity.id
_entity.type
_entity.pdbx_description
1 polymer ?
#
loop_
_entity_poly.entity_id
_entity_poly.type
_entity_poly.pdbx_seq_one_letter_code
_entity_poly.pdbx_strand_id
1 'polypeptide(L)'
;MHLRAIRFLSTLTHRRPPHGRHLSSLIHFMNDREAFQDALHHAKSTWVGCQWWTQFGSAGLNLAGLRSRQAALAAKATRGEESQCWCEAAIWLIQIERDAALAAELAQQAFRAAELGNNETARQLLNDAVELERKYREPTVYPHVQQIYQLANPVPESLSLRGN
;
A
#
# COMPACT_ATOMS: atom_id res chain seq x y z
N MET A 1 79.87 -4.74 20.34
CA MET A 1 79.36 -3.48 19.77
C MET A 1 78.12 -3.11 20.58
N HIS A 2 78.20 -2.32 21.68
CA HIS A 2 78.11 -0.84 21.72
C HIS A 2 77.09 -0.31 20.70
N LEU A 3 75.98 0.38 21.01
CA LEU A 3 75.62 1.35 22.08
C LEU A 3 74.08 1.52 22.19
N ARG A 4 73.60 1.82 23.42
CA ARG A 4 72.68 2.92 23.86
C ARG A 4 71.86 3.65 22.79
N ALA A 5 70.65 4.21 23.01
CA ALA A 5 69.67 4.34 24.09
C ALA A 5 68.48 5.16 23.51
N ILE A 6 67.33 5.18 24.22
CA ILE A 6 66.49 6.36 24.57
C ILE A 6 64.99 5.98 24.61
N ARG A 7 64.41 6.20 25.78
CA ARG A 7 62.97 6.20 26.06
C ARG A 7 62.32 7.44 25.46
N PHE A 8 61.09 7.31 24.96
CA PHE A 8 60.08 8.35 25.09
C PHE A 8 58.72 7.71 25.38
N LEU A 9 58.20 7.98 26.58
CA LEU A 9 56.81 7.77 26.93
C LEU A 9 56.01 8.93 26.33
N SER A 10 54.97 8.64 25.58
CA SER A 10 53.87 9.58 25.36
C SER A 10 52.58 8.79 25.27
N THR A 11 51.83 8.89 26.36
CA THR A 11 50.41 8.54 26.46
C THR A 11 49.62 9.28 25.40
N LEU A 12 49.13 8.56 24.39
CA LEU A 12 47.99 9.00 23.60
C LEU A 12 46.87 7.99 23.79
N THR A 13 45.95 8.39 24.66
CA THR A 13 44.58 7.89 24.73
C THR A 13 43.94 8.05 23.35
N HIS A 14 44.02 7.01 22.52
CA HIS A 14 43.27 7.00 21.28
C HIS A 14 41.80 6.71 21.60
N ARG A 15 41.06 7.81 21.74
CA ARG A 15 39.61 7.85 21.83
C ARG A 15 39.03 7.04 20.67
N ARG A 16 38.15 6.09 21.00
CA ARG A 16 37.25 5.46 20.02
C ARG A 16 36.46 6.56 19.30
N PRO A 17 36.35 6.56 17.96
CA PRO A 17 35.37 7.40 17.29
C PRO A 17 33.96 6.89 17.63
N PRO A 18 33.03 7.75 18.06
CA PRO A 18 31.65 7.38 18.26
C PRO A 18 30.86 7.62 16.96
N HIS A 19 29.87 6.76 16.73
CA HIS A 19 28.72 6.93 15.82
C HIS A 19 28.96 6.89 14.29
N GLY A 20 29.01 5.67 13.76
CA GLY A 20 28.64 5.34 12.37
C GLY A 20 27.20 4.82 12.21
N ARG A 21 26.24 5.22 13.07
CA ARG A 21 24.86 4.68 13.03
C ARG A 21 23.83 5.56 12.33
N HIS A 22 24.19 6.78 11.90
CA HIS A 22 23.20 7.74 11.40
C HIS A 22 22.90 7.59 9.90
N LEU A 23 23.87 7.17 9.09
CA LEU A 23 23.68 7.04 7.63
C LEU A 23 22.89 5.77 7.28
N SER A 24 23.14 4.65 7.97
CA SER A 24 22.44 3.39 7.73
C SER A 24 20.94 3.45 8.04
N SER A 25 20.57 4.18 9.10
CA SER A 25 19.17 4.38 9.47
C SER A 25 18.43 5.30 8.50
N LEU A 26 19.10 6.33 7.98
CA LEU A 26 18.53 7.23 6.98
C LEU A 26 18.36 6.54 5.63
N ILE A 27 19.33 5.74 5.19
CA ILE A 27 19.25 4.98 3.93
C ILE A 27 18.13 3.93 4.00
N HIS A 28 17.96 3.24 5.13
CA HIS A 28 16.86 2.29 5.30
C HIS A 28 15.49 2.98 5.27
N PHE A 29 15.34 4.10 5.98
CA PHE A 29 14.11 4.89 6.01
C PHE A 29 13.74 5.47 4.63
N MET A 30 14.73 5.94 3.86
CA MET A 30 14.52 6.43 2.49
C MET A 30 14.09 5.32 1.54
N ASN A 31 14.67 4.12 1.65
CA ASN A 31 14.27 2.96 0.85
C ASN A 31 12.85 2.48 1.17
N ASP A 32 12.46 2.50 2.45
CA ASP A 32 11.12 2.07 2.88
C ASP A 32 10.04 3.06 2.42
N ARG A 33 10.37 4.36 2.42
CA ARG A 33 9.51 5.42 1.92
C ARG A 33 9.26 5.31 0.41
N GLU A 34 10.32 5.12 -0.38
CA GLU A 34 10.21 4.92 -1.82
C GLU A 34 9.41 3.65 -2.15
N ALA A 35 9.70 2.54 -1.46
CA ALA A 35 8.95 1.29 -1.63
C ALA A 35 7.45 1.47 -1.32
N PHE A 36 7.11 2.21 -0.25
CA PHE A 36 5.71 2.49 0.07
C PHE A 36 5.04 3.36 -1.00
N GLN A 37 5.73 4.40 -1.48
CA GLN A 37 5.20 5.26 -2.54
C GLN A 37 4.99 4.51 -3.86
N ASP A 38 5.92 3.65 -4.24
CA ASP A 38 5.82 2.79 -5.43
C ASP A 38 4.67 1.80 -5.32
N ALA A 39 4.51 1.17 -4.16
CA ALA A 39 3.40 0.27 -3.89
C ALA A 39 2.04 0.99 -4.02
N LEU A 40 1.94 2.23 -3.54
CA LEU A 40 0.73 3.05 -3.68
C LEU A 40 0.44 3.40 -5.15
N HIS A 41 1.47 3.76 -5.92
CA HIS A 41 1.31 4.06 -7.33
C HIS A 41 0.86 2.82 -8.13
N HIS A 42 1.47 1.68 -7.83
CA HIS A 42 1.08 0.39 -8.40
C HIS A 42 -0.35 0.02 -8.01
N ALA A 43 -0.72 0.16 -6.74
CA ALA A 43 -2.07 -0.16 -6.26
C ALA A 43 -3.15 0.70 -6.93
N LYS A 44 -2.91 2.01 -7.02
CA LYS A 44 -3.81 2.97 -7.66
C LYS A 44 -4.02 2.69 -9.15
N SER A 45 -2.98 2.25 -9.86
CA SER A 45 -3.10 1.87 -11.27
C SER A 45 -3.69 0.48 -11.47
N THR A 46 -3.49 -0.42 -10.49
CA THR A 46 -3.99 -1.78 -10.53
C THR A 46 -5.48 -1.81 -10.24
N TRP A 47 -5.99 -1.35 -9.09
CA TRP A 47 -7.43 -1.40 -8.84
C TRP A 47 -8.11 -0.09 -9.23
N VAL A 48 -8.81 -0.14 -10.36
CA VAL A 48 -9.49 1.03 -10.93
C VAL A 48 -10.94 0.74 -11.28
N GLY A 49 -11.35 -0.52 -11.37
CA GLY A 49 -12.67 -1.00 -11.80
C GLY A 49 -12.75 -2.52 -11.66
N CYS A 50 -13.67 -3.15 -12.39
CA CYS A 50 -13.77 -4.61 -12.41
C CYS A 50 -12.69 -5.22 -13.33
N GLN A 51 -11.86 -6.11 -12.79
CA GLN A 51 -10.74 -6.76 -13.50
C GLN A 51 -10.75 -8.29 -13.37
N TRP A 52 -11.71 -8.78 -12.61
CA TRP A 52 -11.94 -10.19 -12.39
C TRP A 52 -13.15 -10.61 -13.22
N TRP A 53 -13.23 -11.90 -13.47
CA TRP A 53 -14.36 -12.49 -14.16
C TRP A 53 -15.63 -12.40 -13.29
N THR A 54 -16.76 -12.11 -13.93
CA THR A 54 -18.08 -12.02 -13.28
C THR A 54 -19.16 -12.75 -14.06
N GLN A 55 -20.26 -13.08 -13.37
CA GLN A 55 -21.55 -13.37 -13.98
C GLN A 55 -22.57 -12.40 -13.39
N PHE A 56 -22.83 -11.30 -14.10
CA PHE A 56 -23.69 -10.22 -13.62
C PHE A 56 -25.06 -10.23 -14.31
N GLY A 57 -26.13 -10.13 -13.52
CA GLY A 57 -27.52 -10.13 -14.02
C GLY A 57 -27.97 -11.47 -14.61
N SER A 58 -29.22 -11.53 -15.08
CA SER A 58 -29.80 -12.74 -15.70
C SER A 58 -29.09 -13.14 -16.99
N ALA A 59 -28.50 -12.18 -17.70
CA ALA A 59 -27.70 -12.40 -18.90
C ALA A 59 -26.28 -12.94 -18.63
N GLY A 60 -25.86 -13.06 -17.36
CA GLY A 60 -24.56 -13.62 -17.00
C GLY A 60 -23.38 -12.82 -17.54
N LEU A 61 -23.47 -11.48 -17.52
CA LEU A 61 -22.48 -10.59 -18.12
C LEU A 61 -21.13 -10.70 -17.43
N ASN A 62 -20.08 -10.85 -18.25
CA ASN A 62 -18.70 -10.73 -17.78
C ASN A 62 -18.24 -9.27 -17.87
N LEU A 63 -17.95 -8.67 -16.72
CA LEU A 63 -17.57 -7.27 -16.57
C LEU A 63 -16.06 -7.08 -16.43
N ALA A 64 -15.27 -8.15 -16.54
CA ALA A 64 -13.82 -8.10 -16.49
C ALA A 64 -13.26 -7.09 -17.51
N GLY A 65 -12.52 -6.09 -17.01
CA GLY A 65 -11.89 -5.05 -17.82
C GLY A 65 -12.85 -3.97 -18.34
N LEU A 66 -14.15 -4.05 -18.02
CA LEU A 66 -15.13 -3.06 -18.44
C LEU A 66 -15.25 -1.91 -17.43
N ARG A 67 -15.53 -0.74 -17.98
CA ARG A 67 -15.86 0.49 -17.26
C ARG A 67 -17.34 0.79 -17.29
N SER A 68 -17.80 1.56 -16.30
CA SER A 68 -19.17 2.05 -16.23
C SER A 68 -19.64 2.68 -17.54
N ARG A 69 -18.80 3.52 -18.15
CA ARG A 69 -19.08 4.16 -19.45
C ARG A 69 -19.26 3.15 -20.59
N GLN A 70 -18.47 2.08 -20.61
CA GLN A 70 -18.56 1.05 -21.65
C GLN A 70 -19.85 0.23 -21.48
N ALA A 71 -20.19 -0.16 -20.25
CA ALA A 71 -21.46 -0.82 -19.95
C ALA A 71 -22.67 0.07 -20.30
N ALA A 72 -22.60 1.37 -20.03
CA ALA A 72 -23.65 2.32 -20.42
C ALA A 72 -23.80 2.47 -21.94
N LEU A 73 -22.72 2.31 -22.72
CA LEU A 73 -22.80 2.26 -24.18
C LEU A 73 -23.42 0.95 -24.67
N ALA A 74 -23.06 -0.18 -24.06
CA ALA A 74 -23.65 -1.48 -24.36
C ALA A 74 -25.17 -1.49 -24.07
N ALA A 75 -25.60 -0.86 -22.97
CA ALA A 75 -27.01 -0.69 -22.64
C ALA A 75 -27.78 0.07 -23.74
N LYS A 76 -27.17 1.09 -24.35
CA LYS A 76 -27.78 1.87 -25.44
C LYS A 76 -27.81 1.12 -26.76
N ALA A 77 -26.89 0.19 -26.97
CA ALA A 77 -26.76 -0.60 -28.19
C ALA A 77 -27.65 -1.85 -28.20
N THR A 78 -28.10 -2.30 -27.03
CA THR A 78 -28.93 -3.50 -26.84
C THR A 78 -30.40 -3.11 -26.57
N ARG A 79 -31.30 -4.10 -26.50
CA ARG A 79 -32.74 -3.89 -26.26
C ARG A 79 -33.29 -4.90 -25.26
N GLY A 80 -34.45 -4.59 -24.68
CA GLY A 80 -35.16 -5.50 -23.78
C GLY A 80 -34.37 -5.78 -22.50
N GLU A 81 -34.43 -7.02 -22.04
CA GLU A 81 -33.79 -7.49 -20.81
C GLU A 81 -32.26 -7.30 -20.81
N GLU A 82 -31.61 -7.50 -21.96
CA GLU A 82 -30.16 -7.33 -22.08
C GLU A 82 -29.74 -5.87 -21.79
N SER A 83 -30.51 -4.91 -22.32
CA SER A 83 -30.28 -3.47 -22.06
C SER A 83 -30.44 -3.12 -20.59
N GLN A 84 -31.41 -3.74 -19.90
CA GLN A 84 -31.60 -3.57 -18.45
C GLN A 84 -30.41 -4.14 -17.66
N CYS A 85 -29.94 -5.35 -17.99
CA CYS A 85 -28.76 -5.95 -17.37
C CYS A 85 -27.51 -5.06 -17.54
N TRP A 86 -27.32 -4.47 -18.73
CA TRP A 86 -26.21 -3.54 -18.97
C TRP A 86 -26.35 -2.22 -18.21
N CYS A 87 -27.56 -1.70 -18.04
CA CYS A 87 -27.82 -0.52 -17.20
C CYS A 87 -27.45 -0.79 -15.73
N GLU A 88 -27.88 -1.91 -15.18
CA GLU A 88 -27.56 -2.32 -13.81
C GLU A 88 -26.05 -2.55 -13.64
N ALA A 89 -25.41 -3.21 -14.61
CA ALA A 89 -23.97 -3.41 -14.63
C ALA A 89 -23.22 -2.08 -14.64
N ALA A 90 -23.68 -1.09 -15.41
CA ALA A 90 -23.09 0.24 -15.43
C ALA A 90 -23.17 0.92 -14.06
N ILE A 91 -24.32 0.84 -13.38
CA ILE A 91 -24.50 1.40 -12.03
C ILE A 91 -23.57 0.72 -11.02
N TRP A 92 -23.49 -0.62 -11.07
CA TRP A 92 -22.60 -1.37 -10.19
C TRP A 92 -21.12 -1.05 -10.43
N LEU A 93 -20.70 -0.92 -11.69
CA LEU A 93 -19.34 -0.52 -12.05
C LEU A 93 -19.01 0.90 -11.57
N ILE A 94 -19.97 1.84 -11.58
CA ILE A 94 -19.77 3.18 -10.99
C ILE A 94 -19.41 3.06 -9.51
N GLN A 95 -20.08 2.17 -8.76
CA GLN A 95 -19.79 1.97 -7.35
C GLN A 95 -18.38 1.41 -7.14
N ILE A 96 -17.97 0.41 -7.93
CA ILE A 96 -16.60 -0.14 -7.85
C ILE A 96 -15.56 0.93 -8.17
N GLU A 97 -15.76 1.70 -9.24
CA GLU A 97 -14.83 2.77 -9.65
C GLU A 97 -14.69 3.84 -8.57
N ARG A 98 -15.80 4.21 -7.90
CA ARG A 98 -15.80 5.15 -6.76
C ARG A 98 -15.05 4.58 -5.55
N ASP A 99 -15.35 3.35 -5.16
CA ASP A 99 -14.70 2.71 -4.02
C ASP A 99 -13.19 2.50 -4.28
N ALA A 100 -12.80 2.17 -5.51
CA ALA A 100 -11.40 2.07 -5.92
C ALA A 100 -10.66 3.42 -5.84
N ALA A 101 -11.32 4.51 -6.26
CA ALA A 101 -10.77 5.86 -6.12
C ALA A 101 -10.63 6.25 -4.63
N LEU A 102 -11.64 5.96 -3.81
CA LEU A 102 -11.60 6.23 -2.38
C LEU A 102 -10.49 5.42 -1.67
N ALA A 103 -10.30 4.16 -2.00
CA ALA A 103 -9.20 3.34 -1.47
C ALA A 103 -7.83 3.95 -1.80
N ALA A 104 -7.66 4.46 -3.02
CA ALA A 104 -6.42 5.15 -3.42
C ALA A 104 -6.21 6.44 -2.62
N GLU A 105 -7.27 7.21 -2.36
CA GLU A 105 -7.21 8.41 -1.53
C GLU A 105 -6.86 8.09 -0.08
N LEU A 106 -7.48 7.08 0.53
CA LEU A 106 -7.18 6.62 1.89
C LEU A 106 -5.72 6.17 2.01
N ALA A 107 -5.22 5.40 1.05
CA ALA A 107 -3.84 4.94 1.08
C ALA A 107 -2.83 6.10 0.89
N GLN A 108 -3.18 7.13 0.11
CA GLN A 108 -2.40 8.36 0.01
C GLN A 108 -2.46 9.21 1.31
N GLN A 109 -3.59 9.23 1.99
CA GLN A 109 -3.69 9.83 3.33
C GLN A 109 -2.83 9.05 4.34
N ALA A 110 -2.80 7.72 4.25
CA ALA A 110 -1.96 6.88 5.10
C ALA A 110 -0.47 7.20 4.92
N PHE A 111 -0.02 7.39 3.68
CA PHE A 111 1.34 7.83 3.39
C PHE A 111 1.68 9.14 4.09
N ARG A 112 0.80 10.15 3.98
CA ARG A 112 1.00 11.44 4.66
C ARG A 112 0.98 11.31 6.19
N ALA A 113 0.11 10.46 6.73
CA ALA A 113 0.08 10.21 8.17
C ALA A 113 1.38 9.54 8.65
N ALA A 114 1.92 8.59 7.87
CA ALA A 114 3.21 7.95 8.14
C ALA A 114 4.38 8.95 8.10
N GLU A 115 4.41 9.86 7.13
CA GLU A 115 5.41 10.93 7.05
C GLU A 115 5.39 11.86 8.28
N LEU A 116 4.23 12.01 8.92
CA LEU A 116 4.06 12.76 10.16
C LEU A 116 4.30 11.93 11.43
N GLY A 117 4.68 10.65 11.30
CA GLY A 117 4.89 9.72 12.42
C GLY A 117 3.60 9.17 13.05
N ASN A 118 2.44 9.45 12.47
CA ASN A 118 1.13 9.01 12.97
C ASN A 118 0.82 7.58 12.48
N ASN A 119 1.57 6.61 13.00
CA ASN A 119 1.53 5.22 12.52
C ASN A 119 0.18 4.53 12.74
N GLU A 120 -0.52 4.86 13.83
CA GLU A 120 -1.85 4.30 14.11
C GLU A 120 -2.86 4.74 13.05
N THR A 121 -2.89 6.04 12.72
CA THR A 121 -3.73 6.60 11.67
C THR A 121 -3.40 6.01 10.30
N ALA A 122 -2.11 5.89 9.96
CA ALA A 122 -1.69 5.29 8.71
C ALA A 122 -2.19 3.84 8.57
N ARG A 123 -2.07 3.04 9.64
CA ARG A 123 -2.57 1.66 9.66
C ARG A 123 -4.08 1.59 9.52
N GLN A 124 -4.83 2.45 10.19
CA GLN A 124 -6.29 2.49 10.09
C GLN A 124 -6.75 2.81 8.66
N LEU A 125 -6.15 3.84 8.05
CA LEU A 125 -6.47 4.24 6.67
C LEU A 125 -6.15 3.13 5.66
N LEU A 126 -5.07 2.37 5.86
CA LEU A 126 -4.76 1.20 5.03
C LEU A 126 -5.75 0.05 5.24
N ASN A 127 -6.19 -0.21 6.47
CA ASN A 127 -7.26 -1.19 6.74
C ASN A 127 -8.54 -0.79 5.99
N ASP A 128 -8.95 0.47 6.08
CA ASP A 128 -10.15 0.97 5.42
C ASP A 128 -10.07 0.80 3.89
N ALA A 129 -8.89 1.03 3.30
CA ALA A 129 -8.65 0.77 1.88
C ALA A 129 -8.76 -0.72 1.50
N VAL A 130 -8.28 -1.63 2.35
CA VAL A 130 -8.43 -3.09 2.17
C VAL A 130 -9.89 -3.51 2.27
N GLU A 131 -10.64 -2.96 3.22
CA GLU A 131 -12.06 -3.29 3.40
C GLU A 131 -12.91 -2.81 2.22
N LEU A 132 -12.55 -1.70 1.57
CA LEU A 132 -13.18 -1.29 0.31
C LEU A 132 -12.98 -2.32 -0.80
N GLU A 133 -11.78 -2.88 -0.93
CA GLU A 133 -11.49 -3.93 -1.92
C GLU A 133 -12.26 -5.23 -1.59
N ARG A 134 -12.31 -5.60 -0.30
CA ARG A 134 -12.95 -6.83 0.21
C ARG A 134 -14.43 -6.94 -0.15
N LYS A 135 -15.13 -5.82 -0.31
CA LYS A 135 -16.55 -5.80 -0.72
C LYS A 135 -16.80 -6.53 -2.04
N TYR A 136 -15.81 -6.58 -2.93
CA TYR A 136 -15.99 -7.03 -4.32
C TYR A 136 -15.25 -8.30 -4.66
N ARG A 137 -14.12 -8.56 -4.00
CA ARG A 137 -13.25 -9.71 -4.26
C ARG A 137 -12.36 -10.02 -3.06
N GLU A 138 -11.66 -11.14 -3.12
CA GLU A 138 -10.55 -11.40 -2.20
C GLU A 138 -9.50 -10.27 -2.34
N PRO A 139 -9.15 -9.56 -1.25
CA PRO A 139 -8.23 -8.44 -1.31
C PRO A 139 -6.83 -8.88 -1.77
N THR A 140 -6.28 -8.21 -2.77
CA THR A 140 -4.94 -8.53 -3.30
C THR A 140 -4.07 -7.28 -3.49
N VAL A 141 -4.68 -6.13 -3.74
CA VAL A 141 -3.96 -4.91 -4.09
C VAL A 141 -3.53 -4.14 -2.85
N TYR A 142 -4.49 -3.72 -2.01
CA TYR A 142 -4.19 -2.92 -0.83
C TYR A 142 -3.57 -3.70 0.35
N PRO A 143 -3.79 -5.03 0.51
CA PRO A 143 -3.04 -5.81 1.49
C PRO A 143 -1.53 -5.81 1.23
N HIS A 144 -1.11 -5.80 -0.05
CA HIS A 144 0.31 -5.75 -0.40
C HIS A 144 0.95 -4.42 0.04
N VAL A 145 0.24 -3.30 -0.19
CA VAL A 145 0.65 -1.97 0.29
C VAL A 145 0.76 -1.97 1.83
N GLN A 146 -0.23 -2.54 2.51
CA GLN A 146 -0.23 -2.65 3.95
C GLN A 146 0.96 -3.46 4.48
N GLN A 147 1.29 -4.58 3.83
CA GLN A 147 2.42 -5.42 4.21
C GLN A 147 3.74 -4.66 4.09
N ILE A 148 3.95 -3.91 3.00
CA ILE A 148 5.15 -3.08 2.83
C ILE A 148 5.26 -2.05 3.96
N TYR A 149 4.16 -1.39 4.30
CA TYR A 149 4.13 -0.43 5.39
C TYR A 149 4.45 -1.06 6.77
N GLN A 150 3.92 -2.25 7.05
CA GLN A 150 4.14 -2.97 8.32
C GLN A 150 5.57 -3.47 8.47
N LEU A 151 6.20 -3.92 7.37
CA LEU A 151 7.61 -4.33 7.39
C LEU A 151 8.54 -3.16 7.72
N ALA A 152 8.21 -1.96 7.22
CA ALA A 152 8.93 -0.73 7.53
C ALA A 152 8.64 -0.19 8.96
N ASN A 153 7.48 -0.54 9.54
CA ASN A 153 7.03 -0.06 10.84
C ASN A 153 6.55 -1.22 11.72
N PRO A 154 7.47 -2.07 12.21
CA PRO A 154 7.09 -3.20 13.05
C PRO A 154 6.44 -2.70 14.33
N VAL A 155 5.27 -3.25 14.65
CA VAL A 155 4.63 -3.01 15.96
C VAL A 155 5.57 -3.58 17.02
N PRO A 156 5.97 -2.80 18.04
CA PRO A 156 6.83 -3.33 19.10
C PRO A 156 6.16 -4.54 19.78
N GLU A 157 6.87 -5.67 19.82
CA GLU A 157 6.44 -6.97 20.37
C GLU A 157 5.88 -6.91 21.81
N SER A 158 6.10 -5.82 22.54
CA SER A 158 5.56 -5.59 23.89
C SER A 158 4.03 -5.53 23.96
N LEU A 159 3.34 -5.44 22.82
CA LEU A 159 1.88 -5.54 22.72
C LEU A 159 1.39 -6.92 22.25
N SER A 160 2.28 -7.82 21.84
CA SER A 160 1.92 -9.16 21.32
C SER A 160 1.73 -10.21 22.44
N LEU A 161 2.10 -9.91 23.68
CA LEU A 161 2.07 -10.88 24.80
C LEU A 161 0.92 -10.68 25.81
N ARG A 162 -0.14 -9.96 25.45
CA ARG A 162 -1.37 -9.82 26.30
C ARG A 162 -2.60 -10.43 25.63
N GLY A 163 -2.50 -11.70 25.23
CA GLY A 163 -3.63 -12.44 24.70
C GLY A 163 -3.42 -13.95 24.82
N ASN A 164 -3.44 -14.45 26.07
CA ASN A 164 -3.80 -15.83 26.41
C ASN A 164 -4.81 -15.76 27.55
#